data_AF-A0A8H6B7T3-F1
#
_entry.id   AF-A0A8H6B7T3-F1
#
_cell.length_a   1.000
_cell.length_b   1.000
_cell.length_c   1.000
_cell.angle_alpha   90.00
_cell.angle_beta   90.00
_cell.angle_gamma   90.00
#
_symmetry.space_group_name_H-M   'P 1'
#
loop_
_entity.id
_entity.type
_entity.pdbx_description
1 polymer ?
#
loop_
_entity_poly.entity_id
_entity_poly.type
_entity_poly.pdbx_seq_one_letter_code
_entity_poly.pdbx_strand_id
1 'polypeptide(L)'
;MDSSDDDFPTTPTHRGVSHNSEPLRNPLFQGSPSKKSRRRKIIYSDRYIPARSGINLQAAFTLGHDPTSSPFRSSTRVGVLDMPDTVDESTVDASTSEFEPGDNDNNSMKAREANRAFDAVLKTELFGSNTTGTGSTQPTPPASTHDSVSLHTSPERAHTNSNNSPGQRTVNSFVPHTPRQNRNIFTYQSASPSHRSASSLAVDNEMYSLSPVGHDSERILLSPQHRPRAISKVPYRVLDAPELADDFYLNLVDWGSQDILGVGLGSCVYLWDASTGSVNRLCDLGPSDSVTSVSWIGAGTHLAVGTNSGLVEIWDASACKCTRTMTGHTARCSSLSWNRHILTSGSRDRNILHRDVREPAHYMKRLEYHKQEVCGLKWNVDEDKLASGGNDNKLFVWDGLESRPLYQFTEHKAAVKAIAWSPHQRGLLASGGGTADRKIKIWNTITGLKIHDVDTGSQVCNLAWSKTSNELVSTHGYSRNQIVIWKYSTMQQIASLTGHTYRVLYLAMSPDGQTIVTGAGDETLRFWNVFEKAKSNNGPSSVLLDAFNQLR
;
A
#
# COMPACT_ATOMS: atom_id res chain seq x y z
N MET A 1 53.35 -1.78 -73.49
CA MET A 1 53.57 -3.24 -73.48
C MET A 1 52.19 -3.86 -73.52
N ASP A 2 51.80 -4.24 -74.74
CA ASP A 2 50.75 -5.19 -75.14
C ASP A 2 50.80 -6.50 -74.33
N SER A 3 49.86 -7.45 -74.28
CA SER A 3 48.48 -7.67 -74.76
C SER A 3 48.09 -9.12 -74.30
N SER A 4 46.78 -9.38 -74.12
CA SER A 4 46.00 -10.57 -74.57
C SER A 4 46.25 -12.04 -74.10
N ASP A 5 45.10 -12.71 -73.89
CA ASP A 5 44.68 -14.12 -74.18
C ASP A 5 44.71 -15.30 -73.16
N ASP A 6 43.49 -15.85 -72.96
CA ASP A 6 42.97 -17.24 -72.93
C ASP A 6 43.77 -18.45 -72.38
N ASP A 7 43.15 -19.30 -71.55
CA ASP A 7 42.53 -20.60 -71.95
C ASP A 7 42.18 -21.57 -70.77
N PHE A 8 41.13 -22.37 -70.95
CA PHE A 8 40.68 -23.51 -70.11
C PHE A 8 41.48 -24.81 -70.41
N PRO A 9 41.39 -25.91 -69.61
CA PRO A 9 40.47 -27.01 -69.99
C PRO A 9 39.93 -27.97 -68.87
N THR A 10 38.69 -28.45 -69.10
CA THR A 10 38.16 -29.84 -69.04
C THR A 10 38.03 -30.70 -67.77
N THR A 11 36.80 -31.20 -67.58
CA THR A 11 36.34 -32.44 -66.89
C THR A 11 36.73 -33.74 -67.60
N PRO A 12 36.54 -34.92 -66.96
CA PRO A 12 35.56 -35.85 -67.55
C PRO A 12 34.62 -36.55 -66.54
N THR A 13 33.42 -36.83 -67.04
CA THR A 13 32.31 -37.63 -66.50
C THR A 13 32.45 -39.13 -66.83
N HIS A 14 31.88 -40.03 -66.00
CA HIS A 14 31.21 -41.24 -66.51
C HIS A 14 30.26 -41.94 -65.50
N ARG A 15 28.99 -42.12 -65.94
CA ARG A 15 27.97 -43.20 -65.67
C ARG A 15 27.66 -43.58 -64.21
N GLY A 16 26.42 -43.60 -63.69
CA GLY A 16 25.09 -43.67 -64.27
C GLY A 16 24.56 -45.11 -64.36
N VAL A 17 23.76 -45.58 -63.38
CA VAL A 17 22.65 -46.55 -63.53
C VAL A 17 21.64 -46.39 -62.38
N SER A 18 20.38 -46.22 -62.76
CA SER A 18 19.15 -46.22 -61.96
C SER A 18 18.56 -47.62 -61.78
N HIS A 19 17.86 -47.92 -60.68
CA HIS A 19 16.55 -48.61 -60.74
C HIS A 19 15.75 -48.50 -59.42
N ASN A 20 14.46 -48.17 -59.60
CA ASN A 20 13.36 -48.20 -58.64
C ASN A 20 12.96 -49.63 -58.24
N SER A 21 12.47 -49.82 -57.01
CA SER A 21 11.27 -50.63 -56.71
C SER A 21 10.85 -50.51 -55.24
N GLU A 22 9.63 -50.00 -54.99
CA GLU A 22 8.89 -50.18 -53.72
C GLU A 22 8.29 -51.61 -53.62
N PRO A 23 7.39 -51.91 -52.64
CA PRO A 23 7.67 -52.44 -51.31
C PRO A 23 7.08 -53.87 -51.15
N LEU A 24 7.22 -54.55 -50.00
CA LEU A 24 6.23 -55.54 -49.49
C LEU A 24 6.64 -56.16 -48.13
N ARG A 25 5.73 -55.99 -47.16
CA ARG A 25 5.23 -56.92 -46.10
C ARG A 25 6.12 -57.53 -45.00
N ASN A 26 5.61 -57.31 -43.78
CA ASN A 26 5.89 -57.93 -42.46
C ASN A 26 5.80 -59.47 -42.41
N PRO A 27 6.25 -60.08 -41.30
CA PRO A 27 5.25 -60.61 -40.35
C PRO A 27 5.54 -60.41 -38.84
N LEU A 28 4.45 -60.07 -38.13
CA LEU A 28 3.97 -60.49 -36.80
C LEU A 28 4.93 -61.05 -35.72
N PHE A 29 4.92 -60.40 -34.54
CA PHE A 29 4.67 -61.05 -33.25
C PHE A 29 3.85 -60.13 -32.30
N GLN A 30 2.78 -60.69 -31.74
CA GLN A 30 1.88 -60.17 -30.68
C GLN A 30 2.66 -59.99 -29.35
N GLY A 31 2.36 -59.16 -28.34
CA GLY A 31 1.20 -58.38 -27.87
C GLY A 31 1.11 -58.53 -26.33
N SER A 32 1.40 -57.51 -25.49
CA SER A 32 0.45 -56.81 -24.55
C SER A 32 1.20 -56.37 -23.26
N PRO A 33 0.73 -55.42 -22.40
CA PRO A 33 -0.04 -54.20 -22.64
C PRO A 33 0.65 -52.90 -22.15
N SER A 34 0.12 -51.77 -22.60
CA SER A 34 0.58 -50.39 -22.35
C SER A 34 0.45 -49.92 -20.88
N LYS A 35 1.51 -49.33 -20.32
CA LYS A 35 1.40 -48.42 -19.17
C LYS A 35 1.15 -46.99 -19.66
N LYS A 36 -0.12 -46.54 -19.54
CA LYS A 36 -0.50 -45.12 -19.69
C LYS A 36 0.24 -44.29 -18.64
N SER A 37 1.08 -43.35 -19.06
CA SER A 37 1.64 -42.33 -18.17
C SER A 37 0.52 -41.39 -17.74
N ARG A 38 0.03 -41.57 -16.51
CA ARG A 38 -0.95 -40.68 -15.87
C ARG A 38 -0.29 -39.32 -15.63
N ARG A 39 -0.78 -38.28 -16.31
CA ARG A 39 -0.64 -36.89 -15.85
C ARG A 39 -1.19 -36.80 -14.43
N ARG A 40 -0.33 -36.47 -13.46
CA ARG A 40 -0.76 -36.13 -12.10
C ARG A 40 -1.49 -34.78 -12.17
N LYS A 41 -2.82 -34.82 -12.12
CA LYS A 41 -3.64 -33.71 -11.60
C LYS A 41 -3.25 -33.52 -10.14
N ILE A 42 -2.79 -32.33 -9.78
CA ILE A 42 -2.74 -31.91 -8.37
C ILE A 42 -4.18 -31.61 -7.99
N ILE A 43 -4.78 -32.52 -7.23
CA ILE A 43 -6.08 -32.36 -6.58
C ILE A 43 -5.79 -31.65 -5.27
N TYR A 44 -6.30 -30.43 -5.08
CA TYR A 44 -6.49 -29.89 -3.74
C TYR A 44 -7.69 -30.63 -3.14
N SER A 45 -7.45 -31.28 -2.01
CA SER A 45 -8.46 -31.98 -1.24
C SER A 45 -9.51 -31.01 -0.71
N ASP A 46 -10.76 -31.30 -1.06
CA ASP A 46 -11.96 -30.70 -0.53
C ASP A 46 -11.94 -30.70 1.00
N ARG A 47 -12.03 -29.50 1.61
CA ARG A 47 -12.64 -29.37 2.93
C ARG A 47 -14.08 -28.95 2.73
N TYR A 48 -14.95 -29.91 2.97
CA TYR A 48 -16.38 -29.80 3.14
C TYR A 48 -16.76 -28.60 4.02
N ILE A 49 -17.54 -27.66 3.47
CA ILE A 49 -18.21 -26.56 4.19
C ILE A 49 -19.72 -26.83 4.05
N PRO A 50 -20.49 -26.96 5.15
CA PRO A 50 -21.90 -27.30 5.07
C PRO A 50 -22.71 -26.17 4.40
N ALA A 51 -23.52 -26.54 3.41
CA ALA A 51 -24.56 -25.67 2.87
C ALA A 51 -25.59 -25.36 3.96
N ARG A 52 -25.62 -24.11 4.46
CA ARG A 52 -26.78 -23.59 5.19
C ARG A 52 -27.83 -23.15 4.18
N SER A 53 -28.75 -24.06 3.87
CA SER A 53 -30.05 -23.72 3.31
C SER A 53 -31.02 -23.42 4.45
N GLY A 54 -31.81 -22.34 4.34
CA GLY A 54 -32.97 -22.09 5.19
C GLY A 54 -32.84 -21.02 6.27
N ILE A 55 -32.60 -19.75 5.88
CA ILE A 55 -32.96 -18.61 6.74
C ILE A 55 -34.03 -17.78 6.02
N ASN A 56 -35.18 -17.71 6.67
CA ASN A 56 -36.40 -17.07 6.24
C ASN A 56 -36.25 -15.53 6.33
N LEU A 57 -36.21 -14.85 5.18
CA LEU A 57 -36.15 -13.38 5.06
C LEU A 57 -37.55 -12.78 5.19
N GLN A 58 -38.17 -12.87 6.38
CA GLN A 58 -39.44 -12.18 6.62
C GLN A 58 -39.64 -11.84 8.10
N ALA A 59 -38.72 -11.08 8.70
CA ALA A 59 -38.99 -10.29 9.90
C ALA A 59 -37.76 -9.44 10.26
N ALA A 60 -37.75 -8.17 9.86
CA ALA A 60 -37.14 -7.06 10.61
C ALA A 60 -37.20 -5.76 9.78
N PHE A 61 -38.42 -5.31 9.45
CA PHE A 61 -38.67 -3.90 9.12
C PHE A 61 -39.57 -3.33 10.20
N THR A 62 -39.00 -2.72 11.24
CA THR A 62 -39.65 -1.62 11.95
C THR A 62 -38.59 -0.78 12.65
N LEU A 63 -38.38 0.45 12.14
CA LEU A 63 -37.71 1.53 12.83
C LEU A 63 -38.71 2.24 13.75
N GLY A 64 -38.28 2.63 14.95
CA GLY A 64 -39.04 3.49 15.87
C GLY A 64 -38.15 4.06 16.98
N HIS A 65 -38.13 5.39 17.07
CA HIS A 65 -37.39 6.28 17.98
C HIS A 65 -37.92 6.26 19.45
N ASP A 66 -37.00 6.31 20.43
CA ASP A 66 -36.92 7.06 21.73
C ASP A 66 -38.15 7.31 22.66
N PRO A 67 -37.99 7.76 23.95
CA PRO A 67 -37.09 7.33 25.04
C PRO A 67 -37.79 7.29 26.46
N THR A 68 -37.02 6.97 27.51
CA THR A 68 -37.24 7.23 28.97
C THR A 68 -38.29 6.44 29.79
N SER A 69 -37.80 5.70 30.81
CA SER A 69 -38.16 5.78 32.25
C SER A 69 -37.99 4.43 32.98
N SER A 70 -37.60 4.51 34.26
CA SER A 70 -37.13 3.41 35.12
C SER A 70 -38.23 2.98 36.15
N PRO A 71 -37.96 2.17 37.19
CA PRO A 71 -38.47 0.81 37.32
C PRO A 71 -39.45 0.60 38.51
N PHE A 72 -40.26 -0.46 38.49
CA PHE A 72 -40.92 -0.96 39.71
C PHE A 72 -41.02 -2.49 39.79
N ARG A 73 -40.72 -2.99 41.00
CA ARG A 73 -40.87 -4.37 41.50
C ARG A 73 -42.34 -4.72 41.75
N SER A 74 -42.71 -6.01 41.59
CA SER A 74 -43.45 -6.77 42.64
C SER A 74 -43.55 -8.27 42.35
N SER A 75 -43.08 -9.04 43.33
CA SER A 75 -43.50 -10.37 43.83
C SER A 75 -44.86 -10.93 43.35
N THR A 76 -44.97 -12.25 43.14
CA THR A 76 -45.77 -13.19 43.98
C THR A 76 -45.43 -14.67 43.69
N ARG A 77 -45.34 -15.46 44.78
CA ARG A 77 -45.07 -16.91 44.90
C ARG A 77 -46.26 -17.81 44.44
N VAL A 78 -45.99 -19.09 44.17
CA VAL A 78 -46.36 -20.30 44.96
C VAL A 78 -46.48 -21.53 44.03
N GLY A 79 -45.89 -22.67 44.42
CA GLY A 79 -46.23 -23.99 43.86
C GLY A 79 -45.13 -25.04 43.98
N VAL A 80 -45.01 -25.67 45.15
CA VAL A 80 -44.13 -26.80 45.48
C VAL A 80 -44.71 -28.11 44.92
N LEU A 81 -43.87 -29.08 44.49
CA LEU A 81 -43.88 -30.49 44.94
C LEU A 81 -42.75 -31.33 44.30
N ASP A 82 -42.02 -31.99 45.21
CA ASP A 82 -41.30 -33.27 45.18
C ASP A 82 -40.11 -33.61 44.26
N MET A 83 -39.01 -33.90 44.96
CA MET A 83 -37.79 -34.67 44.64
C MET A 83 -38.07 -36.19 44.85
N PRO A 84 -37.29 -37.15 44.29
CA PRO A 84 -35.94 -37.45 44.82
C PRO A 84 -34.83 -37.79 43.81
N ASP A 85 -33.65 -37.28 44.15
CA ASP A 85 -32.29 -37.82 44.07
C ASP A 85 -32.01 -39.06 43.22
N THR A 86 -31.04 -38.93 42.30
CA THR A 86 -29.88 -39.83 42.21
C THR A 86 -28.66 -39.08 41.64
N VAL A 87 -27.57 -39.23 42.39
CA VAL A 87 -26.15 -38.93 42.17
C VAL A 87 -25.63 -39.30 40.77
N ASP A 88 -24.83 -38.43 40.16
CA ASP A 88 -23.42 -38.77 39.84
C ASP A 88 -22.55 -37.55 39.49
N GLU A 89 -21.30 -37.64 39.91
CA GLU A 89 -20.24 -36.64 39.93
C GLU A 89 -19.29 -36.82 38.73
N SER A 90 -18.91 -35.74 38.02
CA SER A 90 -17.58 -35.61 37.39
C SER A 90 -17.36 -34.22 36.74
N THR A 91 -16.37 -33.52 37.28
CA THR A 91 -15.25 -32.78 36.64
C THR A 91 -15.28 -32.64 35.09
N VAL A 92 -14.90 -31.54 34.41
CA VAL A 92 -13.73 -30.67 34.54
C VAL A 92 -13.92 -29.40 33.66
N ASP A 93 -13.28 -28.32 34.10
CA ASP A 93 -12.64 -27.20 33.37
C ASP A 93 -13.39 -26.21 32.47
N ALA A 94 -13.43 -24.99 33.01
CA ALA A 94 -13.55 -23.73 32.29
C ALA A 94 -12.27 -23.41 31.50
N SER A 95 -12.43 -22.99 30.23
CA SER A 95 -11.45 -22.13 29.57
C SER A 95 -12.15 -21.05 28.75
N THR A 96 -11.67 -19.85 28.99
CA THR A 96 -12.09 -18.52 28.55
C THR A 96 -12.02 -18.35 27.04
N SER A 97 -13.12 -17.88 26.43
CA SER A 97 -13.12 -17.36 25.07
C SER A 97 -12.83 -15.85 25.09
N GLU A 98 -11.71 -15.46 24.49
CA GLU A 98 -11.38 -14.06 24.20
C GLU A 98 -12.32 -13.56 23.09
N PHE A 99 -13.24 -12.68 23.47
CA PHE A 99 -14.05 -11.88 22.54
C PHE A 99 -13.29 -10.57 22.23
N GLU A 100 -12.94 -10.37 20.97
CA GLU A 100 -12.46 -9.09 20.42
C GLU A 100 -13.59 -8.04 20.48
N PRO A 101 -13.34 -6.82 20.98
CA PRO A 101 -14.39 -5.80 21.13
C PRO A 101 -14.74 -5.16 19.79
N GLY A 102 -16.03 -5.14 19.46
CA GLY A 102 -16.57 -4.50 18.27
C GLY A 102 -16.42 -2.97 18.28
N ASP A 103 -16.49 -2.36 17.09
CA ASP A 103 -16.27 -0.93 16.81
C ASP A 103 -17.01 0.08 17.71
N ASN A 104 -18.03 -0.35 18.47
CA ASN A 104 -18.74 0.48 19.45
C ASN A 104 -17.87 0.84 20.67
N ASP A 105 -16.95 -0.04 21.07
CA ASP A 105 -16.08 0.18 22.23
C ASP A 105 -14.97 1.21 21.92
N ASN A 106 -14.53 1.29 20.67
CA ASN A 106 -13.56 2.30 20.22
C ASN A 106 -14.13 3.73 20.28
N ASN A 107 -15.42 3.90 19.96
CA ASN A 107 -16.09 5.19 20.08
C ASN A 107 -16.35 5.56 21.55
N SER A 108 -16.68 4.57 22.39
CA SER A 108 -16.85 4.75 23.85
C SER A 108 -15.53 5.10 24.55
N MET A 109 -14.43 4.45 24.18
CA MET A 109 -13.09 4.78 24.68
C MET A 109 -12.65 6.17 24.25
N LYS A 110 -12.83 6.53 22.97
CA LYS A 110 -12.52 7.89 22.49
C LYS A 110 -13.34 8.95 23.21
N ALA A 111 -14.62 8.69 23.46
CA ALA A 111 -15.47 9.60 24.23
C ALA A 111 -15.01 9.75 25.69
N ARG A 112 -14.61 8.65 26.34
CA ARG A 112 -14.07 8.69 27.71
C ARG A 112 -12.73 9.41 27.79
N GLU A 113 -11.86 9.21 26.81
CA GLU A 113 -10.56 9.88 26.74
C GLU A 113 -10.72 11.37 26.46
N ALA A 114 -11.63 11.75 25.55
CA ALA A 114 -12.00 13.13 25.30
C ALA A 114 -12.59 13.81 26.56
N ASN A 115 -13.49 13.14 27.28
CA ASN A 115 -14.07 13.65 28.52
C ASN A 115 -13.00 13.82 29.62
N ARG A 116 -12.06 12.88 29.73
CA ARG A 116 -10.94 12.99 30.69
C ARG A 116 -9.99 14.13 30.35
N ALA A 117 -9.70 14.32 29.07
CA ALA A 117 -8.88 15.45 28.61
C ALA A 117 -9.61 16.78 28.86
N PHE A 118 -10.91 16.84 28.60
CA PHE A 118 -11.75 18.00 28.88
C PHE A 118 -11.75 18.36 30.38
N ASP A 119 -11.96 17.38 31.27
CA ASP A 119 -11.92 17.61 32.71
C ASP A 119 -10.54 18.07 33.22
N ALA A 120 -9.46 17.56 32.62
CA ALA A 120 -8.10 17.96 32.96
C ALA A 120 -7.84 19.42 32.55
N VAL A 121 -8.21 19.79 31.32
CA VAL A 121 -8.10 21.17 30.82
C VAL A 121 -8.97 22.11 31.65
N LEU A 122 -10.22 21.75 31.93
CA LEU A 122 -11.14 22.56 32.76
C LEU A 122 -10.55 22.83 34.16
N LYS A 123 -9.94 21.82 34.79
CA LYS A 123 -9.30 22.00 36.10
C LYS A 123 -8.07 22.91 36.02
N THR A 124 -7.28 22.80 34.97
CA THR A 124 -6.12 23.68 34.76
C THR A 124 -6.55 25.13 34.51
N GLU A 125 -7.62 25.33 33.74
CA GLU A 125 -8.20 26.65 33.46
C GLU A 125 -8.83 27.29 34.70
N LEU A 126 -9.51 26.50 35.54
CA LEU A 126 -10.26 27.03 36.68
C LEU A 126 -9.39 27.26 37.93
N PHE A 127 -8.28 26.54 38.08
CA PHE A 127 -7.46 26.57 39.30
C PHE A 127 -5.99 26.95 39.07
N GLY A 128 -5.56 27.15 37.82
CA GLY A 128 -4.16 27.41 37.49
C GLY A 128 -3.24 26.20 37.73
N SER A 129 -2.04 26.22 37.18
CA SER A 129 -1.07 25.12 37.22
C SER A 129 -0.34 24.95 38.56
N ASN A 130 -0.71 25.71 39.61
CA ASN A 130 -0.10 25.65 40.94
C ASN A 130 -1.09 25.17 42.00
N THR A 131 -1.28 23.87 42.09
CA THR A 131 -1.73 23.23 43.33
C THR A 131 -0.66 22.25 43.81
N THR A 132 0.21 22.71 44.72
CA THR A 132 1.00 21.84 45.57
C THR A 132 0.10 21.19 46.62
N GLY A 133 0.01 19.86 46.62
CA GLY A 133 -0.22 19.05 47.82
C GLY A 133 -1.32 17.99 47.74
N THR A 134 -0.91 16.74 47.50
CA THR A 134 -0.99 15.58 48.42
C THR A 134 -1.43 14.27 47.75
N GLY A 135 -0.50 13.31 47.72
CA GLY A 135 -0.71 11.86 47.74
C GLY A 135 -1.64 11.20 46.71
N SER A 136 -1.08 10.72 45.59
CA SER A 136 -1.47 9.41 45.05
C SER A 136 -0.34 8.77 44.27
N THR A 137 0.05 7.58 44.73
CA THR A 137 1.03 6.65 44.19
C THR A 137 0.89 6.40 42.69
N GLN A 138 2.00 6.56 41.95
CA GLN A 138 2.20 5.99 40.62
C GLN A 138 2.31 4.45 40.76
N PRO A 139 1.62 3.63 39.95
CA PRO A 139 1.93 2.22 39.82
C PRO A 139 3.08 2.03 38.82
N THR A 140 4.17 1.44 39.29
CA THR A 140 5.23 0.84 38.46
C THR A 140 4.75 -0.49 37.85
N PRO A 141 5.19 -0.87 36.64
CA PRO A 141 4.86 -2.16 36.05
C PRO A 141 5.63 -3.31 36.72
N PRO A 142 5.10 -4.56 36.71
CA PRO A 142 5.61 -5.64 37.54
C PRO A 142 6.83 -6.31 36.91
N ALA A 143 7.87 -6.53 37.72
CA ALA A 143 8.95 -7.47 37.44
C ALA A 143 8.63 -8.81 38.13
N SER A 144 8.69 -9.88 37.36
CA SER A 144 8.49 -11.27 37.76
C SER A 144 9.56 -11.75 38.74
N THR A 145 9.12 -12.37 39.83
CA THR A 145 9.95 -13.18 40.74
C THR A 145 10.01 -14.63 40.28
N HIS A 146 11.20 -15.21 40.20
CA HIS A 146 11.45 -16.59 40.63
C HIS A 146 12.90 -16.73 41.11
N ASP A 147 13.02 -17.10 42.38
CA ASP A 147 14.09 -17.86 43.04
C ASP A 147 14.56 -19.05 42.17
N SER A 148 15.76 -19.64 42.23
CA SER A 148 16.79 -19.74 43.28
C SER A 148 18.03 -20.48 42.70
N VAL A 149 19.08 -20.56 43.52
CA VAL A 149 20.13 -21.60 43.61
C VAL A 149 21.53 -21.25 43.07
N SER A 150 22.42 -21.20 44.06
CA SER A 150 23.87 -21.22 44.14
C SER A 150 24.59 -22.19 43.19
N LEU A 151 25.81 -21.83 42.73
CA LEU A 151 27.08 -22.57 42.98
C LEU A 151 28.21 -22.13 42.02
N HIS A 152 29.32 -21.73 42.65
CA HIS A 152 30.70 -22.18 42.41
C HIS A 152 31.45 -21.94 41.08
N THR A 153 32.74 -21.65 41.29
CA THR A 153 33.94 -21.92 40.47
C THR A 153 34.47 -20.89 39.46
N SER A 154 35.64 -20.36 39.84
CA SER A 154 36.79 -19.68 39.21
C SER A 154 37.28 -20.25 37.85
N PRO A 155 38.42 -19.82 37.20
CA PRO A 155 39.43 -18.81 37.57
C PRO A 155 40.01 -17.90 36.44
N GLU A 156 40.72 -16.86 36.90
CA GLU A 156 41.97 -16.19 36.46
C GLU A 156 42.50 -16.07 35.00
N ARG A 157 43.24 -14.94 34.86
CA ARG A 157 44.38 -14.55 33.97
C ARG A 157 44.03 -13.75 32.70
N ALA A 158 44.74 -12.67 32.33
CA ALA A 158 46.03 -12.12 32.77
C ALA A 158 46.21 -10.63 32.37
N HIS A 159 46.92 -9.90 33.23
CA HIS A 159 48.03 -8.91 33.03
C HIS A 159 47.94 -7.85 31.90
N THR A 160 48.34 -6.60 32.11
CA THR A 160 49.72 -6.17 32.43
C THR A 160 49.85 -4.82 33.16
N ASN A 161 50.85 -4.76 34.06
CA ASN A 161 51.82 -3.68 34.34
C ASN A 161 51.32 -2.24 34.67
N SER A 162 51.90 -1.48 35.61
CA SER A 162 53.14 -1.59 36.36
C SER A 162 53.24 -0.47 37.41
N ASN A 163 53.75 -0.84 38.58
CA ASN A 163 54.71 -0.15 39.47
C ASN A 163 54.54 1.29 39.98
N ASN A 164 54.71 1.34 41.31
CA ASN A 164 55.36 2.34 42.17
C ASN A 164 54.53 3.53 42.73
N SER A 165 53.84 3.26 43.85
CA SER A 165 54.27 3.48 45.25
C SER A 165 55.22 4.66 45.59
N PRO A 166 55.35 5.08 46.89
CA PRO A 166 54.50 4.86 48.08
C PRO A 166 54.21 6.16 48.88
N GLY A 167 53.15 6.22 49.69
CA GLY A 167 53.24 6.07 51.16
C GLY A 167 53.20 7.45 51.85
N GLN A 168 52.57 7.69 53.00
CA GLN A 168 52.09 6.81 54.06
C GLN A 168 51.15 7.59 55.01
N ARG A 169 50.16 6.86 55.55
CA ARG A 169 49.59 6.91 56.92
C ARG A 169 48.82 8.19 57.30
N THR A 170 47.60 8.09 57.81
CA THR A 170 47.33 7.57 59.17
C THR A 170 45.95 6.94 59.35
N VAL A 171 45.89 6.03 60.31
CA VAL A 171 44.73 5.33 60.86
C VAL A 171 44.16 6.15 62.03
N ASN A 172 42.83 6.25 62.16
CA ASN A 172 42.08 5.91 63.39
C ASN A 172 40.63 6.41 63.35
N SER A 173 39.74 5.46 63.62
CA SER A 173 38.36 5.63 64.08
C SER A 173 38.30 6.16 65.52
N PHE A 174 37.32 7.02 65.86
CA PHE A 174 36.43 6.91 67.04
C PHE A 174 35.36 8.04 67.01
N VAL A 175 34.18 7.71 67.53
CA VAL A 175 32.87 8.43 67.54
C VAL A 175 32.73 9.28 68.83
N PRO A 176 31.62 10.00 69.17
CA PRO A 176 30.82 11.08 68.54
C PRO A 176 30.86 12.41 69.34
N HIS A 177 30.43 13.55 68.78
CA HIS A 177 29.78 14.64 69.55
C HIS A 177 28.93 15.56 68.64
N THR A 178 27.77 15.98 69.15
CA THR A 178 26.81 16.93 68.57
C THR A 178 27.21 18.39 68.84
N PRO A 179 26.78 19.34 67.99
CA PRO A 179 26.50 20.69 68.48
C PRO A 179 25.12 21.23 68.03
N ARG A 180 24.31 21.46 69.07
CA ARG A 180 23.42 22.60 69.39
C ARG A 180 22.85 23.50 68.28
N GLN A 181 21.53 23.67 68.40
CA GLN A 181 20.65 24.70 67.84
C GLN A 181 21.14 26.16 68.00
N ASN A 182 20.91 27.00 66.99
CA ASN A 182 20.01 28.17 67.09
C ASN A 182 19.90 28.99 65.78
N ARG A 183 18.63 29.19 65.32
CA ARG A 183 18.03 30.42 64.69
C ARG A 183 18.58 30.86 63.31
N ASN A 184 17.80 31.16 62.25
CA ASN A 184 16.42 31.63 62.06
C ASN A 184 15.85 31.08 60.73
N ILE A 185 14.58 30.65 60.71
CA ILE A 185 13.87 30.03 59.56
C ILE A 185 12.91 31.04 58.88
N PHE A 186 13.34 32.29 58.68
CA PHE A 186 12.57 33.22 57.85
C PHE A 186 13.51 34.19 57.13
N THR A 187 13.77 33.91 55.85
CA THR A 187 14.30 34.87 54.88
C THR A 187 13.32 34.97 53.73
N TYR A 188 12.63 36.11 53.68
CA TYR A 188 11.86 36.55 52.53
C TYR A 188 12.87 37.00 51.46
N GLN A 189 12.87 36.35 50.30
CA GLN A 189 13.69 36.76 49.16
C GLN A 189 12.74 37.28 48.08
N SER A 190 12.69 38.60 47.91
CA SER A 190 11.96 39.24 46.82
C SER A 190 12.64 38.90 45.49
N ALA A 191 11.84 38.53 44.50
CA ALA A 191 12.32 38.22 43.15
C ALA A 191 13.08 39.42 42.57
N SER A 192 14.30 39.17 42.12
CA SER A 192 15.16 40.18 41.49
C SER A 192 14.56 40.63 40.14
N PRO A 193 14.59 41.92 39.80
CA PRO A 193 14.07 42.41 38.53
C PRO A 193 15.08 42.07 37.42
N SER A 194 14.82 41.01 36.65
CA SER A 194 15.49 40.82 35.38
C SER A 194 14.96 41.84 34.37
N HIS A 195 15.88 42.46 33.65
CA HIS A 195 15.67 43.50 32.66
C HIS A 195 14.45 43.27 31.76
N ARG A 196 13.42 44.10 31.92
CA ARG A 196 12.40 44.29 30.88
C ARG A 196 12.89 45.38 29.93
N SER A 197 13.18 44.99 28.69
CA SER A 197 13.27 45.94 27.59
C SER A 197 11.90 46.60 27.40
N ALA A 198 11.91 47.93 27.35
CA ALA A 198 10.74 48.75 27.04
C ALA A 198 10.44 48.65 25.53
N SER A 199 9.79 47.57 25.10
CA SER A 199 9.22 47.47 23.75
C SER A 199 8.23 46.31 23.66
N SER A 200 7.06 46.48 24.27
CA SER A 200 5.77 45.98 23.80
C SER A 200 4.77 46.23 24.93
N LEU A 201 3.81 47.12 24.70
CA LEU A 201 2.52 47.00 25.38
C LEU A 201 1.92 45.69 24.87
N ALA A 202 2.30 44.58 25.49
CA ALA A 202 1.70 43.29 25.21
C ALA A 202 0.25 43.39 25.69
N VAL A 203 -0.66 43.44 24.73
CA VAL A 203 -2.11 43.38 24.91
C VAL A 203 -2.53 42.04 25.55
N ASP A 204 -1.61 41.09 25.68
CA ASP A 204 -1.81 39.73 26.17
C ASP A 204 -1.21 39.52 27.57
N ASN A 205 -1.62 40.34 28.55
CA ASN A 205 -1.21 40.13 29.94
C ASN A 205 -2.33 39.38 30.68
N GLU A 206 -2.15 38.07 30.91
CA GLU A 206 -3.15 37.18 31.54
C GLU A 206 -3.70 37.72 32.86
N MET A 207 -2.91 38.52 33.59
CA MET A 207 -3.29 39.16 34.85
C MET A 207 -4.44 40.16 34.72
N TYR A 208 -4.74 40.62 33.51
CA TYR A 208 -5.84 41.56 33.20
C TYR A 208 -6.84 41.00 32.19
N SER A 209 -6.79 39.70 31.89
CA SER A 209 -7.78 39.06 31.00
C SER A 209 -9.14 39.01 31.70
N LEU A 210 -10.16 39.55 31.02
CA LEU A 210 -11.57 39.42 31.44
C LEU A 210 -12.23 38.18 30.81
N SER A 211 -11.49 37.41 30.01
CA SER A 211 -11.97 36.17 29.41
C SER A 211 -12.04 35.09 30.49
N PRO A 212 -13.15 34.34 30.58
CA PRO A 212 -13.25 33.19 31.50
C PRO A 212 -12.39 32.00 31.06
N VAL A 213 -11.63 32.13 29.97
CA VAL A 213 -10.75 31.13 29.39
C VAL A 213 -9.35 31.75 29.23
N GLY A 214 -8.30 31.02 29.61
CA GLY A 214 -6.91 31.43 29.44
C GLY A 214 -6.53 31.63 27.97
N HIS A 215 -5.50 32.44 27.72
CA HIS A 215 -5.15 32.88 26.36
C HIS A 215 -4.81 31.72 25.42
N ASP A 216 -4.13 30.68 25.93
CA ASP A 216 -3.80 29.48 25.15
C ASP A 216 -5.05 28.67 24.76
N SER A 217 -6.01 28.55 25.69
CA SER A 217 -7.27 27.84 25.45
C SER A 217 -8.21 28.64 24.55
N GLU A 218 -8.25 29.96 24.68
CA GLU A 218 -8.94 30.85 23.75
C GLU A 218 -8.37 30.71 22.34
N ARG A 219 -7.04 30.67 22.19
CA ARG A 219 -6.38 30.43 20.90
C ARG A 219 -6.72 29.06 20.30
N ILE A 220 -6.87 28.02 21.11
CA ILE A 220 -7.26 26.68 20.65
C ILE A 220 -8.75 26.65 20.25
N LEU A 221 -9.63 27.28 21.02
CA LEU A 221 -11.07 27.35 20.72
C LEU A 221 -11.37 28.19 19.49
N LEU A 222 -10.63 29.27 19.30
CA LEU A 222 -10.70 30.13 18.11
C LEU A 222 -9.94 29.55 16.92
N SER A 223 -9.09 28.53 17.14
CA SER A 223 -8.44 27.84 16.03
C SER A 223 -9.49 27.13 15.16
N PRO A 224 -9.40 27.22 13.83
CA PRO A 224 -10.33 26.55 12.94
C PRO A 224 -10.37 25.04 13.26
N GLN A 225 -11.51 24.55 13.73
CA GLN A 225 -11.71 23.14 13.95
C GLN A 225 -11.57 22.41 12.60
N HIS A 226 -10.54 21.56 12.48
CA HIS A 226 -10.39 20.68 11.33
C HIS A 226 -11.54 19.66 11.34
N ARG A 227 -12.61 19.96 10.60
CA ARG A 227 -13.68 18.98 10.37
C ARG A 227 -13.06 17.78 9.66
N PRO A 228 -13.15 16.57 10.21
CA PRO A 228 -12.62 15.39 9.54
C PRO A 228 -13.34 15.24 8.20
N ARG A 229 -12.56 15.16 7.14
CA ARG A 229 -13.05 15.01 5.77
C ARG A 229 -13.84 13.70 5.65
N ALA A 230 -15.12 13.80 5.29
CA ALA A 230 -15.97 12.63 5.11
C ALA A 230 -15.78 12.04 3.71
N ILE A 231 -15.36 10.78 3.63
CA ILE A 231 -15.18 10.05 2.38
C ILE A 231 -16.35 9.07 2.24
N SER A 232 -17.02 9.08 1.08
CA SER A 232 -18.12 8.14 0.82
C SER A 232 -17.60 6.71 0.82
N LYS A 233 -18.22 5.85 1.65
CA LYS A 233 -17.92 4.41 1.69
C LYS A 233 -18.67 3.60 0.63
N VAL A 234 -19.55 4.25 -0.13
CA VAL A 234 -20.35 3.61 -1.19
C VAL A 234 -19.86 4.13 -2.53
N PRO A 235 -19.61 3.25 -3.52
CA PRO A 235 -19.25 3.68 -4.86
C PRO A 235 -20.45 4.41 -5.48
N TYR A 236 -20.21 5.54 -6.14
CA TYR A 236 -21.30 6.32 -6.75
C TYR A 236 -21.74 5.74 -8.10
N ARG A 237 -20.92 4.87 -8.70
CA ARG A 237 -21.19 4.16 -9.94
C ARG A 237 -20.55 2.78 -9.89
N VAL A 238 -21.25 1.80 -10.46
CA VAL A 238 -20.75 0.44 -10.68
C VAL A 238 -21.04 0.10 -12.14
N LEU A 239 -20.02 -0.38 -12.86
CA LEU A 239 -20.17 -0.91 -14.22
C LEU A 239 -19.88 -2.41 -14.19
N ASP A 240 -20.59 -3.16 -15.02
CA ASP A 240 -20.31 -4.57 -15.27
C ASP A 240 -19.03 -4.70 -16.11
N ALA A 241 -18.19 -5.65 -15.73
CA ALA A 241 -16.93 -5.96 -16.36
C ALA A 241 -16.80 -7.49 -16.50
N PRO A 242 -17.63 -8.11 -17.36
CA PRO A 242 -17.62 -9.56 -17.55
C PRO A 242 -16.24 -10.00 -18.07
N GLU A 243 -15.78 -11.17 -17.62
CA GLU A 243 -14.46 -11.72 -17.99
C GLU A 243 -13.25 -10.85 -17.60
N LEU A 244 -13.44 -9.90 -16.66
CA LEU A 244 -12.30 -9.20 -16.06
C LEU A 244 -11.48 -10.20 -15.24
N ALA A 245 -10.22 -10.40 -15.64
CA ALA A 245 -9.40 -11.48 -15.11
C ALA A 245 -9.14 -11.35 -13.59
N ASP A 246 -9.11 -12.48 -12.87
CA ASP A 246 -8.60 -12.54 -11.49
C ASP A 246 -7.11 -12.94 -11.46
N ASP A 247 -6.28 -12.25 -12.24
CA ASP A 247 -4.82 -12.50 -12.30
C ASP A 247 -4.04 -11.29 -11.77
N PHE A 248 -3.30 -11.53 -10.67
CA PHE A 248 -2.52 -10.52 -9.98
C PHE A 248 -1.51 -9.82 -10.89
N TYR A 249 -0.96 -10.49 -11.90
CA TYR A 249 0.15 -9.95 -12.70
C TYR A 249 -0.28 -9.07 -13.87
N LEU A 250 -1.57 -9.04 -14.21
CA LEU A 250 -2.10 -8.26 -15.33
C LEU A 250 -2.40 -6.82 -14.94
N ASN A 251 -2.38 -5.89 -15.88
CA ASN A 251 -2.70 -4.47 -15.65
C ASN A 251 -3.77 -4.00 -16.65
N LEU A 252 -5.04 -4.32 -16.37
CA LEU A 252 -6.13 -4.28 -17.37
C LEU A 252 -6.98 -3.01 -17.36
N VAL A 253 -6.71 -2.04 -16.48
CA VAL A 253 -7.52 -0.83 -16.35
C VAL A 253 -6.61 0.38 -16.31
N ASP A 254 -6.86 1.37 -17.17
CA ASP A 254 -6.17 2.66 -17.16
C ASP A 254 -7.12 3.78 -17.60
N TRP A 255 -7.01 4.96 -17.00
CA TRP A 255 -7.90 6.09 -17.26
C TRP A 255 -7.13 7.20 -17.97
N GLY A 256 -7.49 7.46 -19.22
CA GLY A 256 -6.82 8.42 -20.08
C GLY A 256 -7.07 9.87 -19.68
N SER A 257 -6.19 10.77 -20.12
CA SER A 257 -6.29 12.21 -19.86
C SER A 257 -7.50 12.89 -20.51
N GLN A 258 -8.09 12.26 -21.53
CA GLN A 258 -9.34 12.69 -22.19
C GLN A 258 -10.60 12.18 -21.50
N ASP A 259 -10.48 11.70 -20.26
CA ASP A 259 -11.58 11.15 -19.46
C ASP A 259 -12.23 9.87 -20.02
N ILE A 260 -11.44 9.10 -20.78
CA ILE A 260 -11.82 7.80 -21.34
C ILE A 260 -11.12 6.70 -20.54
N LEU A 261 -11.90 5.77 -20.01
CA LEU A 261 -11.41 4.57 -19.32
C LEU A 261 -11.18 3.44 -20.33
N GLY A 262 -9.98 2.89 -20.35
CA GLY A 262 -9.65 1.69 -21.12
C GLY A 262 -9.66 0.45 -20.22
N VAL A 263 -10.38 -0.59 -20.63
CA VAL A 263 -10.57 -1.83 -19.85
C VAL A 263 -10.34 -3.05 -20.74
N GLY A 264 -9.41 -3.91 -20.36
CA GLY A 264 -9.21 -5.22 -21.00
C GLY A 264 -10.10 -6.29 -20.37
N LEU A 265 -10.98 -6.90 -21.18
CA LEU A 265 -11.89 -7.98 -20.79
C LEU A 265 -11.67 -9.16 -21.74
N GLY A 266 -11.09 -10.26 -21.24
CA GLY A 266 -10.73 -11.42 -22.06
C GLY A 266 -9.80 -11.06 -23.25
N SER A 267 -10.27 -11.25 -24.48
CA SER A 267 -9.57 -10.90 -25.72
C SER A 267 -9.84 -9.47 -26.20
N CYS A 268 -10.77 -8.75 -25.55
CA CYS A 268 -11.26 -7.46 -26.02
C CYS A 268 -10.75 -6.30 -25.15
N VAL A 269 -10.61 -5.12 -25.76
CA VAL A 269 -10.45 -3.85 -25.04
C VAL A 269 -11.67 -2.98 -25.27
N TYR A 270 -12.28 -2.50 -24.19
CA TYR A 270 -13.41 -1.58 -24.21
C TYR A 270 -12.97 -0.20 -23.72
N LEU A 271 -13.54 0.82 -24.34
CA LEU A 271 -13.41 2.22 -23.98
C LEU A 271 -14.73 2.70 -23.42
N TRP A 272 -14.69 3.31 -22.25
CA TRP A 272 -15.83 3.95 -21.63
C TRP A 272 -15.53 5.43 -21.41
N ASP A 273 -16.32 6.30 -22.03
CA ASP A 273 -16.21 7.74 -21.86
C ASP A 273 -16.96 8.16 -20.59
N ALA A 274 -16.25 8.74 -19.62
CA ALA A 274 -16.85 9.11 -18.34
C ALA A 274 -17.79 10.31 -18.43
N SER A 275 -17.61 11.17 -19.43
CA SER A 275 -18.41 12.38 -19.64
C SER A 275 -19.74 12.07 -20.32
N THR A 276 -19.73 11.22 -21.36
CA THR A 276 -20.93 10.86 -22.13
C THR A 276 -21.58 9.56 -21.63
N GLY A 277 -20.81 8.71 -20.94
CA GLY A 277 -21.23 7.36 -20.57
C GLY A 277 -21.23 6.36 -21.74
N SER A 278 -20.73 6.75 -22.92
CA SER A 278 -20.70 5.88 -24.10
C SER A 278 -19.66 4.76 -23.95
N VAL A 279 -19.94 3.61 -24.56
CA VAL A 279 -19.06 2.44 -24.56
C VAL A 279 -18.73 2.08 -26.01
N ASN A 280 -17.45 1.89 -26.30
CA ASN A 280 -16.98 1.42 -27.60
C ASN A 280 -15.99 0.27 -27.41
N ARG A 281 -16.02 -0.74 -28.29
CA ARG A 281 -15.01 -1.80 -28.32
C ARG A 281 -13.87 -1.38 -29.23
N LEU A 282 -12.69 -1.15 -28.66
CA LEU A 282 -11.49 -0.72 -29.38
C LEU A 282 -10.95 -1.82 -30.28
N CYS A 283 -10.76 -3.01 -29.71
CA CYS A 283 -10.19 -4.15 -30.41
C CYS A 283 -10.67 -5.48 -29.83
N ASP A 284 -10.53 -6.53 -30.63
CA ASP A 284 -10.72 -7.94 -30.27
C ASP A 284 -9.55 -8.73 -30.86
N LEU A 285 -8.72 -9.29 -29.99
CA LEU A 285 -7.53 -10.06 -30.36
C LEU A 285 -7.87 -11.47 -30.89
N GLY A 286 -9.15 -11.86 -30.82
CA GLY A 286 -9.61 -13.19 -31.18
C GLY A 286 -9.31 -14.25 -30.12
N PRO A 287 -9.62 -15.53 -30.39
CA PRO A 287 -9.59 -16.59 -29.37
C PRO A 287 -8.19 -17.10 -29.02
N SER A 288 -7.16 -16.73 -29.80
CA SER A 288 -5.79 -17.22 -29.61
C SER A 288 -4.98 -16.40 -28.61
N ASP A 289 -5.43 -15.19 -28.29
CA ASP A 289 -4.68 -14.26 -27.46
C ASP A 289 -5.62 -13.51 -26.49
N SER A 290 -5.05 -12.96 -25.44
CA SER A 290 -5.79 -12.20 -24.45
C SER A 290 -5.04 -10.94 -24.05
N VAL A 291 -5.80 -9.95 -23.59
CA VAL A 291 -5.24 -8.68 -23.13
C VAL A 291 -4.56 -8.90 -21.78
N THR A 292 -3.33 -8.45 -21.63
CA THR A 292 -2.55 -8.60 -20.39
C THR A 292 -2.14 -7.28 -19.77
N SER A 293 -2.05 -6.22 -20.57
CA SER A 293 -1.89 -4.86 -20.05
C SER A 293 -2.47 -3.80 -20.98
N VAL A 294 -2.93 -2.70 -20.41
CA VAL A 294 -3.33 -1.49 -21.15
C VAL A 294 -2.67 -0.27 -20.54
N SER A 295 -2.24 0.70 -21.36
CA SER A 295 -1.74 1.98 -20.85
C SER A 295 -1.91 3.12 -21.85
N TRP A 296 -2.57 4.19 -21.41
CA TRP A 296 -2.79 5.39 -22.20
C TRP A 296 -1.51 6.19 -22.40
N ILE A 297 -1.31 6.70 -23.62
CA ILE A 297 -0.32 7.76 -23.85
C ILE A 297 -0.72 9.02 -23.09
N GLY A 298 0.25 9.87 -22.69
CA GLY A 298 -0.03 11.06 -21.88
C GLY A 298 -1.07 12.02 -22.48
N ALA A 299 -1.15 12.11 -23.82
CA ALA A 299 -2.15 12.94 -24.51
C ALA A 299 -3.56 12.30 -24.60
N GLY A 300 -3.72 11.03 -24.20
CA GLY A 300 -4.99 10.31 -24.22
C GLY A 300 -5.50 9.90 -25.62
N THR A 301 -4.71 10.12 -26.67
CA THR A 301 -5.12 9.84 -28.07
C THR A 301 -4.93 8.38 -28.47
N HIS A 302 -3.92 7.71 -27.91
CA HIS A 302 -3.55 6.34 -28.24
C HIS A 302 -3.49 5.47 -26.98
N LEU A 303 -3.86 4.21 -27.14
CA LEU A 303 -3.79 3.19 -26.11
C LEU A 303 -2.75 2.12 -26.51
N ALA A 304 -1.79 1.86 -25.62
CA ALA A 304 -0.93 0.68 -25.75
C ALA A 304 -1.64 -0.53 -25.16
N VAL A 305 -1.59 -1.66 -25.88
CA VAL A 305 -2.20 -2.94 -25.48
C VAL A 305 -1.12 -4.01 -25.51
N GLY A 306 -0.81 -4.59 -24.34
CA GLY A 306 0.05 -5.74 -24.19
C GLY A 306 -0.77 -7.02 -24.22
N THR A 307 -0.24 -8.04 -24.90
CA THR A 307 -0.94 -9.31 -25.14
C THR A 307 -0.29 -10.49 -24.43
N ASN A 308 -1.02 -11.60 -24.30
CA ASN A 308 -0.52 -12.82 -23.70
C ASN A 308 0.54 -13.52 -24.57
N SER A 309 0.52 -13.34 -25.90
CA SER A 309 1.57 -13.80 -26.81
C SER A 309 2.88 -13.00 -26.70
N GLY A 310 2.88 -11.84 -26.04
CA GLY A 310 4.04 -10.96 -25.88
C GLY A 310 4.13 -9.84 -26.93
N LEU A 311 3.13 -9.72 -27.80
CA LEU A 311 2.98 -8.56 -28.68
C LEU A 311 2.58 -7.32 -27.88
N VAL A 312 3.04 -6.17 -28.34
CA VAL A 312 2.61 -4.85 -27.86
C VAL A 312 2.04 -4.09 -29.04
N GLU A 313 0.75 -3.78 -28.98
CA GLU A 313 0.02 -3.05 -30.01
C GLU A 313 -0.22 -1.60 -29.57
N ILE A 314 -0.22 -0.68 -30.52
CA ILE A 314 -0.62 0.71 -30.32
C ILE A 314 -1.88 0.93 -31.15
N TRP A 315 -2.92 1.43 -30.48
CA TRP A 315 -4.22 1.69 -31.07
C TRP A 315 -4.54 3.18 -31.01
N ASP A 316 -5.00 3.74 -32.12
CA ASP A 316 -5.66 5.04 -32.14
C ASP A 316 -7.08 4.85 -31.57
N ALA A 317 -7.36 5.49 -30.43
CA ALA A 317 -8.62 5.33 -29.73
C ALA A 317 -9.79 5.98 -30.47
N SER A 318 -9.53 7.06 -31.22
CA SER A 318 -10.56 7.80 -31.95
C SER A 318 -10.94 7.10 -33.25
N ALA A 319 -9.95 6.57 -33.97
CA ALA A 319 -10.16 5.85 -35.22
C ALA A 319 -10.46 4.35 -35.02
N CYS A 320 -10.38 3.86 -33.78
CA CYS A 320 -10.46 2.44 -33.42
C CYS A 320 -9.59 1.55 -34.32
N LYS A 321 -8.35 1.97 -34.55
CA LYS A 321 -7.45 1.34 -35.51
C LYS A 321 -6.10 1.03 -34.88
N CYS A 322 -5.62 -0.20 -35.08
CA CYS A 322 -4.26 -0.58 -34.75
C CYS A 322 -3.30 0.18 -35.66
N THR A 323 -2.47 1.05 -35.08
CA THR A 323 -1.46 1.82 -35.80
C THR A 323 -0.17 1.04 -35.91
N ARG A 324 0.15 0.20 -34.91
CA ARG A 324 1.41 -0.55 -34.88
C ARG A 324 1.32 -1.81 -34.04
N THR A 325 1.92 -2.89 -34.52
CA THR A 325 2.18 -4.11 -33.76
C THR A 325 3.69 -4.28 -33.57
N MET A 326 4.14 -4.39 -32.33
CA MET A 326 5.55 -4.47 -31.96
C MET A 326 5.89 -5.80 -31.30
N THR A 327 6.92 -6.46 -31.82
CA THR A 327 7.43 -7.74 -31.33
C THR A 327 8.59 -7.54 -30.35
N GLY A 328 9.13 -8.62 -29.79
CA GLY A 328 10.39 -8.61 -29.04
C GLY A 328 10.33 -9.38 -27.72
N HIS A 329 9.16 -9.47 -27.10
CA HIS A 329 8.96 -10.34 -25.95
C HIS A 329 8.62 -11.77 -26.39
N THR A 330 9.00 -12.75 -25.57
CA THR A 330 8.73 -14.17 -25.84
C THR A 330 7.61 -14.76 -24.97
N ALA A 331 7.05 -13.95 -24.07
CA ALA A 331 5.94 -14.28 -23.20
C ALA A 331 5.09 -13.03 -22.94
N ARG A 332 3.93 -13.22 -22.29
CA ARG A 332 2.95 -12.15 -22.03
C ARG A 332 3.56 -10.82 -21.58
N CYS A 333 3.02 -9.73 -22.12
CA CYS A 333 3.40 -8.38 -21.76
C CYS A 333 2.51 -7.86 -20.63
N SER A 334 3.01 -7.95 -19.41
CA SER A 334 2.22 -7.79 -18.19
C SER A 334 2.16 -6.35 -17.69
N SER A 335 3.11 -5.50 -18.08
CA SER A 335 3.16 -4.11 -17.63
C SER A 335 3.62 -3.18 -18.74
N LEU A 336 3.01 -1.99 -18.80
CA LEU A 336 3.29 -0.93 -19.78
C LEU A 336 3.38 0.40 -19.06
N SER A 337 4.30 1.26 -19.49
CA SER A 337 4.35 2.65 -19.04
C SER A 337 4.94 3.54 -20.12
N TRP A 338 4.33 4.71 -20.29
CA TRP A 338 4.77 5.73 -21.22
C TRP A 338 5.70 6.76 -20.57
N ASN A 339 6.68 7.21 -21.34
CA ASN A 339 7.44 8.43 -21.13
C ASN A 339 7.48 9.21 -22.45
N ARG A 340 6.50 10.09 -22.64
CA ARG A 340 6.27 10.84 -23.88
C ARG A 340 6.15 9.90 -25.09
N HIS A 341 7.18 9.83 -25.94
CA HIS A 341 7.23 8.99 -27.14
C HIS A 341 7.89 7.62 -26.89
N ILE A 342 8.44 7.39 -25.69
CA ILE A 342 8.98 6.10 -25.29
C ILE A 342 7.88 5.29 -24.63
N LEU A 343 7.55 4.14 -25.21
CA LEU A 343 6.78 3.10 -24.55
C LEU A 343 7.75 2.08 -23.96
N THR A 344 7.64 1.83 -22.66
CA THR A 344 8.36 0.75 -22.01
C THR A 344 7.40 -0.40 -21.71
N SER A 345 7.80 -1.62 -22.08
CA SER A 345 7.05 -2.84 -21.83
C SER A 345 7.82 -3.81 -20.94
N GLY A 346 7.17 -4.36 -19.92
CA GLY A 346 7.67 -5.42 -19.06
C GLY A 346 6.92 -6.73 -19.31
N SER A 347 7.63 -7.86 -19.26
CA SER A 347 7.07 -9.16 -19.63
C SER A 347 7.40 -10.26 -18.62
N ARG A 348 6.63 -11.35 -18.73
CA ARG A 348 6.91 -12.63 -18.07
C ARG A 348 8.23 -13.27 -18.52
N ASP A 349 8.77 -12.86 -19.67
CA ASP A 349 10.10 -13.25 -20.13
C ASP A 349 11.25 -12.65 -19.32
N ARG A 350 10.92 -11.81 -18.32
CA ARG A 350 11.83 -11.15 -17.34
C ARG A 350 12.50 -9.88 -17.88
N ASN A 351 12.24 -9.53 -19.14
CA ASN A 351 12.86 -8.42 -19.80
C ASN A 351 11.98 -7.17 -19.74
N ILE A 352 12.65 -6.03 -19.80
CA ILE A 352 12.03 -4.73 -20.04
C ILE A 352 12.54 -4.24 -21.40
N LEU A 353 11.62 -3.80 -22.27
CA LEU A 353 11.96 -3.25 -23.58
C LEU A 353 11.54 -1.79 -23.66
N HIS A 354 12.48 -0.91 -24.00
CA HIS A 354 12.18 0.48 -24.35
C HIS A 354 11.96 0.59 -25.86
N ARG A 355 10.90 1.29 -26.26
CA ARG A 355 10.44 1.41 -27.64
C ARG A 355 10.21 2.88 -27.95
N ASP A 356 10.96 3.45 -28.89
CA ASP A 356 10.57 4.71 -29.50
C ASP A 356 9.46 4.42 -30.51
N VAL A 357 8.25 4.90 -30.23
CA VAL A 357 7.08 4.57 -31.04
C VAL A 357 7.10 5.22 -32.43
N ARG A 358 8.00 6.18 -32.65
CA ARG A 358 8.17 6.89 -33.92
C ARG A 358 9.14 6.18 -34.87
N GLU A 359 10.06 5.40 -34.31
CA GLU A 359 11.08 4.67 -35.07
C GLU A 359 10.53 3.33 -35.59
N PRO A 360 10.89 2.85 -36.79
CA PRO A 360 10.38 1.59 -37.33
C PRO A 360 10.83 0.36 -36.53
N ALA A 361 12.00 0.42 -35.89
CA ALA A 361 12.52 -0.65 -35.03
C ALA A 361 11.57 -0.94 -33.86
N HIS A 362 11.27 -2.22 -33.60
CA HIS A 362 10.27 -2.61 -32.59
C HIS A 362 10.65 -2.23 -31.16
N TYR A 363 11.94 -2.20 -30.84
CA TYR A 363 12.49 -1.73 -29.58
C TYR A 363 13.91 -1.21 -29.82
N MET A 364 14.33 -0.24 -29.01
CA MET A 364 15.69 0.32 -29.06
C MET A 364 16.61 -0.31 -28.02
N LYS A 365 16.06 -0.76 -26.89
CA LYS A 365 16.85 -1.21 -25.75
C LYS A 365 16.15 -2.28 -24.94
N ARG A 366 16.95 -3.21 -24.41
CA ARG A 366 16.53 -4.33 -23.56
C ARG A 366 17.26 -4.28 -22.23
N LEU A 367 16.51 -4.44 -21.14
CA LEU A 367 17.03 -4.55 -19.77
C LEU A 367 16.72 -5.95 -19.22
N GLU A 368 17.74 -6.66 -18.72
CA GLU A 368 17.65 -8.07 -18.30
C GLU A 368 18.10 -8.22 -16.82
N TYR A 369 17.42 -7.51 -15.91
CA TYR A 369 17.80 -7.48 -14.48
C TYR A 369 16.86 -8.29 -13.57
N HIS A 370 15.58 -8.35 -13.92
CA HIS A 370 14.63 -9.18 -13.18
C HIS A 370 14.87 -10.66 -13.49
N LYS A 371 14.64 -11.52 -12.50
CA LYS A 371 14.75 -12.98 -12.64
C LYS A 371 13.41 -13.68 -12.84
N GLN A 372 12.31 -12.94 -12.71
CA GLN A 372 10.95 -13.39 -12.94
C GLN A 372 10.14 -12.27 -13.63
N GLU A 373 8.85 -12.50 -13.81
CA GLU A 373 7.93 -11.58 -14.50
C GLU A 373 7.99 -10.14 -13.98
N VAL A 374 8.07 -9.18 -14.90
CA VAL A 374 8.02 -7.74 -14.60
C VAL A 374 6.56 -7.31 -14.56
N CYS A 375 6.01 -7.16 -13.35
CA CYS A 375 4.59 -6.92 -13.11
C CYS A 375 4.27 -5.49 -12.68
N GLY A 376 5.24 -4.77 -12.13
CA GLY A 376 5.14 -3.34 -11.83
C GLY A 376 6.05 -2.54 -12.76
N LEU A 377 5.52 -1.50 -13.40
CA LEU A 377 6.29 -0.62 -14.26
C LEU A 377 5.68 0.77 -14.29
N LYS A 378 6.40 1.80 -13.84
CA LYS A 378 5.93 3.19 -13.86
C LYS A 378 7.06 4.19 -14.10
N TRP A 379 6.88 5.02 -15.10
CA TRP A 379 7.68 6.21 -15.34
C TRP A 379 7.25 7.37 -14.44
N ASN A 380 8.24 8.10 -13.96
CA ASN A 380 8.14 9.50 -13.61
C ASN A 380 8.63 10.31 -14.83
N VAL A 381 7.70 10.95 -15.53
CA VAL A 381 7.98 11.68 -16.78
C VAL A 381 8.68 13.01 -16.52
N ASP A 382 8.49 13.59 -15.33
CA ASP A 382 9.08 14.88 -14.96
C ASP A 382 10.54 14.75 -14.55
N GLU A 383 10.88 13.66 -13.87
CA GLU A 383 12.25 13.37 -13.43
C GLU A 383 13.03 12.45 -14.38
N ASP A 384 12.38 11.97 -15.44
CA ASP A 384 12.92 10.97 -16.36
C ASP A 384 13.42 9.72 -15.63
N LYS A 385 12.65 9.19 -14.68
CA LYS A 385 13.01 7.99 -13.91
C LYS A 385 11.99 6.87 -14.11
N LEU A 386 12.48 5.66 -14.33
CA LEU A 386 11.62 4.48 -14.38
C LEU A 386 11.72 3.73 -13.05
N ALA A 387 10.60 3.19 -12.57
CA ALA A 387 10.59 2.18 -11.52
C ALA A 387 10.01 0.87 -12.09
N SER A 388 10.68 -0.25 -11.82
CA SER A 388 10.22 -1.58 -12.20
C SER A 388 10.22 -2.54 -11.02
N GLY A 389 9.18 -3.35 -10.90
CA GLY A 389 9.03 -4.34 -9.86
C GLY A 389 8.66 -5.70 -10.44
N GLY A 390 9.23 -6.74 -9.85
CA GLY A 390 9.12 -8.09 -10.39
C GLY A 390 8.55 -9.09 -9.40
N ASN A 391 8.17 -10.25 -9.93
CA ASN A 391 7.84 -11.44 -9.13
C ASN A 391 9.08 -12.08 -8.47
N ASP A 392 10.27 -11.51 -8.69
CA ASP A 392 11.50 -11.85 -7.98
C ASP A 392 11.68 -11.02 -6.69
N ASN A 393 10.63 -10.30 -6.27
CA ASN A 393 10.53 -9.48 -5.07
C ASN A 393 11.45 -8.25 -5.08
N LYS A 394 12.01 -7.91 -6.24
CA LYS A 394 12.92 -6.77 -6.40
C LYS A 394 12.19 -5.56 -6.94
N LEU A 395 12.62 -4.39 -6.48
CA LEU A 395 12.28 -3.08 -7.03
C LEU A 395 13.57 -2.46 -7.57
N PHE A 396 13.56 -2.07 -8.85
CA PHE A 396 14.64 -1.31 -9.47
C PHE A 396 14.16 0.09 -9.79
N VAL A 397 15.07 1.06 -9.66
CA VAL A 397 14.91 2.42 -10.14
C VAL A 397 15.97 2.67 -11.20
N TRP A 398 15.59 3.26 -12.32
CA TRP A 398 16.44 3.52 -13.48
C TRP A 398 16.47 5.02 -13.74
N ASP A 399 17.63 5.51 -14.16
CA ASP A 399 17.78 6.90 -14.61
C ASP A 399 17.64 6.95 -16.13
N GLY A 400 16.57 7.56 -16.61
CA GLY A 400 16.18 7.59 -18.01
C GLY A 400 16.21 6.21 -18.66
N LEU A 401 16.93 6.14 -19.78
CA LEU A 401 17.08 4.95 -20.61
C LEU A 401 18.39 4.19 -20.34
N GLU A 402 19.04 4.42 -19.19
CA GLU A 402 20.30 3.76 -18.86
C GLU A 402 20.13 2.24 -18.72
N SER A 403 21.18 1.49 -19.08
CA SER A 403 21.13 0.02 -18.99
C SER A 403 21.23 -0.48 -17.55
N ARG A 404 21.84 0.32 -16.67
CA ARG A 404 22.14 -0.06 -15.29
C ARG A 404 21.12 0.62 -14.38
N PRO A 405 20.52 -0.11 -13.42
CA PRO A 405 19.64 0.51 -12.46
C PRO A 405 20.43 1.42 -11.52
N LEU A 406 19.85 2.58 -11.20
CA LEU A 406 20.32 3.52 -10.19
C LEU A 406 20.22 2.90 -8.79
N TYR A 407 19.09 2.25 -8.50
CA TYR A 407 18.88 1.53 -7.24
C TYR A 407 18.31 0.13 -7.46
N GLN A 408 18.69 -0.78 -6.57
CA GLN A 408 18.09 -2.09 -6.41
C GLN A 408 17.67 -2.28 -4.97
N PHE A 409 16.36 -2.24 -4.71
CA PHE A 409 15.78 -2.49 -3.40
C PHE A 409 15.30 -3.95 -3.32
N THR A 410 15.74 -4.66 -2.27
CA THR A 410 15.50 -6.11 -2.07
C THR A 410 14.73 -6.41 -0.78
N GLU A 411 14.11 -5.40 -0.19
CA GLU A 411 13.47 -5.55 1.10
C GLU A 411 12.15 -6.31 1.05
N HIS A 412 11.34 -6.12 0.00
CA HIS A 412 10.06 -6.81 -0.15
C HIS A 412 10.27 -8.33 -0.19
N LYS A 413 9.37 -9.07 0.46
CA LYS A 413 9.40 -10.54 0.56
C LYS A 413 8.46 -11.25 -0.41
N ALA A 414 7.80 -10.49 -1.27
CA ALA A 414 6.86 -10.97 -2.29
C ALA A 414 6.90 -10.05 -3.51
N ALA A 415 6.17 -10.43 -4.57
CA ALA A 415 6.09 -9.69 -5.82
C ALA A 415 5.80 -8.19 -5.61
N VAL A 416 6.46 -7.34 -6.39
CA VAL A 416 6.30 -5.88 -6.32
C VAL A 416 5.57 -5.40 -7.59
N LYS A 417 4.24 -5.50 -7.59
CA LYS A 417 3.40 -4.95 -8.68
C LYS A 417 3.05 -3.49 -8.45
N ALA A 418 2.67 -3.17 -7.22
CA ALA A 418 2.18 -1.85 -6.86
C ALA A 418 3.34 -0.86 -6.76
N ILE A 419 3.40 0.10 -7.69
CA ILE A 419 4.45 1.11 -7.77
C ILE A 419 3.80 2.44 -8.14
N ALA A 420 4.13 3.51 -7.42
CA ALA A 420 3.62 4.85 -7.72
C ALA A 420 4.61 5.94 -7.32
N TRP A 421 4.92 6.84 -8.25
CA TRP A 421 5.69 8.05 -8.01
C TRP A 421 4.80 9.16 -7.45
N SER A 422 5.29 9.90 -6.48
CA SER A 422 4.55 11.05 -5.95
C SER A 422 4.54 12.21 -6.95
N PRO A 423 3.39 12.79 -7.27
CA PRO A 423 3.31 14.00 -8.09
C PRO A 423 3.64 15.28 -7.31
N HIS A 424 3.70 15.21 -5.97
CA HIS A 424 3.86 16.38 -5.10
C HIS A 424 5.29 16.56 -4.59
N GLN A 425 6.01 15.45 -4.39
CA GLN A 425 7.36 15.47 -3.85
C GLN A 425 8.32 14.76 -4.81
N ARG A 426 9.27 15.55 -5.31
CA ARG A 426 10.34 15.05 -6.17
C ARG A 426 11.12 13.91 -5.49
N GLY A 427 11.39 12.86 -6.25
CA GLY A 427 12.19 11.72 -5.84
C GLY A 427 11.48 10.76 -4.89
N LEU A 428 10.17 10.92 -4.66
CA LEU A 428 9.44 10.06 -3.74
C LEU A 428 8.74 8.91 -4.49
N LEU A 429 9.07 7.68 -4.11
CA LEU A 429 8.54 6.46 -4.70
C LEU A 429 7.84 5.61 -3.65
N ALA A 430 6.61 5.17 -3.93
CA ALA A 430 5.90 4.17 -3.14
C ALA A 430 5.94 2.81 -3.83
N SER A 431 6.16 1.75 -3.07
CA SER A 431 6.05 0.37 -3.54
C SER A 431 5.30 -0.52 -2.56
N GLY A 432 4.54 -1.48 -3.09
CA GLY A 432 3.72 -2.41 -2.31
C GLY A 432 4.09 -3.86 -2.61
N GLY A 433 4.24 -4.66 -1.55
CA GLY A 433 4.54 -6.08 -1.65
C GLY A 433 3.31 -6.98 -1.64
N GLY A 434 3.42 -8.11 -2.35
CA GLY A 434 2.39 -9.15 -2.44
C GLY A 434 2.09 -9.91 -1.13
N THR A 435 1.40 -11.04 -1.21
CA THR A 435 0.81 -11.76 -0.05
C THR A 435 1.78 -12.12 1.07
N ALA A 436 3.02 -12.49 0.77
CA ALA A 436 4.01 -12.85 1.78
C ALA A 436 4.73 -11.65 2.40
N ASP A 437 4.56 -10.44 1.83
CA ASP A 437 5.19 -9.22 2.32
C ASP A 437 4.18 -8.27 2.96
N ARG A 438 3.10 -7.91 2.24
CA ARG A 438 1.98 -7.07 2.71
C ARG A 438 2.36 -5.65 3.15
N LYS A 439 3.55 -5.18 2.78
CA LYS A 439 4.04 -3.87 3.21
C LYS A 439 3.96 -2.84 2.10
N ILE A 440 3.68 -1.60 2.49
CA ILE A 440 3.95 -0.41 1.68
C ILE A 440 5.27 0.18 2.18
N LYS A 441 6.21 0.37 1.27
CA LYS A 441 7.50 1.02 1.52
C LYS A 441 7.58 2.29 0.72
N ILE A 442 8.06 3.36 1.36
CA ILE A 442 8.28 4.65 0.72
C ILE A 442 9.78 4.90 0.65
N TRP A 443 10.27 5.30 -0.52
CA TRP A 443 11.68 5.48 -0.83
C TRP A 443 11.95 6.91 -1.26
N ASN A 444 13.07 7.45 -0.79
CA ASN A 444 13.69 8.62 -1.35
C ASN A 444 14.69 8.17 -2.43
N THR A 445 14.39 8.46 -3.69
CA THR A 445 15.22 8.11 -4.86
C THR A 445 16.28 9.17 -5.17
N ILE A 446 16.38 10.25 -4.39
CA ILE A 446 17.53 11.17 -4.43
C ILE A 446 18.64 10.63 -3.52
N THR A 447 18.28 10.10 -2.35
CA THR A 447 19.24 9.59 -1.36
C THR A 447 19.40 8.07 -1.39
N GLY A 448 18.46 7.34 -2.00
CA GLY A 448 18.41 5.87 -1.97
C GLY A 448 17.93 5.27 -0.65
N LEU A 449 17.35 6.07 0.24
CA LEU A 449 16.94 5.63 1.58
C LEU A 449 15.44 5.31 1.66
N LYS A 450 15.09 4.31 2.46
CA LYS A 450 13.70 4.03 2.84
C LYS A 450 13.25 5.03 3.91
N ILE A 451 12.10 5.67 3.68
CA ILE A 451 11.48 6.65 4.59
C ILE A 451 10.44 5.97 5.49
N HIS A 452 9.54 5.18 4.90
CA HIS A 452 8.47 4.49 5.61
C HIS A 452 8.45 3.00 5.28
N ASP A 453 7.99 2.21 6.24
CA ASP A 453 7.82 0.76 6.13
C ASP A 453 6.57 0.35 6.92
N VAL A 454 5.44 0.18 6.22
CA VAL A 454 4.11 0.07 6.82
C VAL A 454 3.52 -1.29 6.50
N ASP A 455 3.17 -2.06 7.52
CA ASP A 455 2.42 -3.31 7.33
C ASP A 455 0.93 -2.99 7.12
N THR A 456 0.40 -3.39 5.98
CA THR A 456 -1.01 -3.16 5.64
C THR A 456 -1.93 -4.31 6.07
N GLY A 457 -1.35 -5.44 6.51
CA GLY A 457 -2.07 -6.65 6.89
C GLY A 457 -2.68 -7.42 5.72
N SER A 458 -2.44 -7.03 4.47
CA SER A 458 -3.01 -7.67 3.28
C SER A 458 -2.11 -7.53 2.04
N GLN A 459 -2.25 -8.43 1.07
CA GLN A 459 -1.55 -8.34 -0.23
C GLN A 459 -1.79 -6.95 -0.86
N VAL A 460 -0.74 -6.20 -1.20
CA VAL A 460 -0.87 -4.92 -1.89
C VAL A 460 -0.89 -5.16 -3.40
N CYS A 461 -1.96 -4.73 -4.07
CA CYS A 461 -2.19 -4.98 -5.49
C CYS A 461 -1.84 -3.78 -6.38
N ASN A 462 -2.27 -2.58 -6.00
CA ASN A 462 -1.92 -1.33 -6.67
C ASN A 462 -1.68 -0.21 -5.65
N LEU A 463 -1.00 0.82 -6.13
CA LEU A 463 -0.79 2.09 -5.44
C LEU A 463 -1.10 3.22 -6.40
N ALA A 464 -1.74 4.28 -5.92
CA ALA A 464 -1.90 5.53 -6.65
C ALA A 464 -1.79 6.70 -5.68
N TRP A 465 -0.88 7.64 -5.98
CA TRP A 465 -0.87 8.92 -5.30
C TRP A 465 -2.03 9.76 -5.80
N SER A 466 -2.68 10.49 -4.89
CA SER A 466 -3.60 11.54 -5.26
C SER A 466 -2.88 12.62 -6.07
N LYS A 467 -3.58 13.21 -7.04
CA LYS A 467 -3.11 14.37 -7.81
C LYS A 467 -3.39 15.70 -7.10
N THR A 468 -4.33 15.71 -6.15
CA THR A 468 -4.85 16.95 -5.54
C THR A 468 -4.45 17.10 -4.07
N SER A 469 -4.17 15.99 -3.39
CA SER A 469 -3.85 15.93 -1.97
C SER A 469 -2.60 15.07 -1.74
N ASN A 470 -1.90 15.29 -0.63
CA ASN A 470 -0.76 14.46 -0.26
C ASN A 470 -1.22 13.16 0.42
N GLU A 471 -1.98 12.36 -0.33
CA GLU A 471 -2.61 11.11 0.11
C GLU A 471 -2.26 9.99 -0.87
N LEU A 472 -2.18 8.77 -0.34
CA LEU A 472 -1.88 7.57 -1.10
C LEU A 472 -3.05 6.61 -1.03
N VAL A 473 -3.44 6.02 -2.15
CA VAL A 473 -4.43 4.94 -2.22
C VAL A 473 -3.69 3.63 -2.40
N SER A 474 -4.07 2.60 -1.65
CA SER A 474 -3.68 1.22 -1.90
C SER A 474 -4.90 0.33 -2.10
N THR A 475 -4.83 -0.57 -3.07
CA THR A 475 -5.81 -1.64 -3.23
C THR A 475 -5.23 -2.95 -2.72
N HIS A 476 -6.09 -3.79 -2.15
CA HIS A 476 -5.67 -5.01 -1.48
C HIS A 476 -6.34 -6.26 -2.03
N GLY A 477 -5.57 -7.35 -1.99
CA GLY A 477 -6.04 -8.70 -2.23
C GLY A 477 -6.32 -9.44 -0.93
N TYR A 478 -5.83 -10.68 -0.84
CA TYR A 478 -6.09 -11.50 0.35
C TYR A 478 -5.44 -10.91 1.62
N SER A 479 -6.10 -10.98 2.78
CA SER A 479 -7.46 -11.51 3.02
C SER A 479 -8.56 -10.43 3.04
N ARG A 480 -8.25 -9.14 2.79
CA ARG A 480 -9.17 -8.03 3.11
C ARG A 480 -9.99 -7.51 1.94
N ASN A 481 -9.52 -7.64 0.70
CA ASN A 481 -10.22 -7.16 -0.51
C ASN A 481 -10.71 -5.69 -0.42
N GLN A 482 -9.93 -4.84 0.25
CA GLN A 482 -10.31 -3.47 0.58
C GLN A 482 -9.47 -2.45 -0.20
N ILE A 483 -9.92 -1.20 -0.17
CA ILE A 483 -9.19 -0.05 -0.66
C ILE A 483 -8.89 0.84 0.54
N VAL A 484 -7.64 1.23 0.73
CA VAL A 484 -7.21 2.04 1.87
C VAL A 484 -6.65 3.36 1.38
N ILE A 485 -7.07 4.45 2.04
CA ILE A 485 -6.56 5.80 1.80
C ILE A 485 -5.67 6.17 2.98
N TRP A 486 -4.44 6.57 2.68
CA TRP A 486 -3.40 6.89 3.64
C TRP A 486 -3.07 8.37 3.60
N LYS A 487 -2.96 8.99 4.77
CA LYS A 487 -2.35 10.30 4.91
C LYS A 487 -0.84 10.15 4.78
N TYR A 488 -0.26 10.70 3.74
CA TYR A 488 1.19 10.70 3.61
C TYR A 488 1.83 11.72 4.59
N SER A 489 3.09 11.50 4.96
CA SER A 489 3.85 11.98 6.15
C SER A 489 3.69 11.13 7.42
N THR A 490 2.46 10.78 7.82
CA THR A 490 2.23 9.94 8.99
C THR A 490 1.96 8.48 8.63
N MET A 491 1.61 8.21 7.38
CA MET A 491 1.12 6.91 6.89
C MET A 491 -0.05 6.37 7.73
N GLN A 492 -0.88 7.28 8.26
CA GLN A 492 -2.09 6.91 8.97
C GLN A 492 -3.23 6.61 8.00
N GLN A 493 -4.00 5.57 8.30
CA GLN A 493 -5.20 5.24 7.54
C GLN A 493 -6.30 6.28 7.79
N ILE A 494 -6.76 6.93 6.72
CA ILE A 494 -7.86 7.90 6.74
C ILE A 494 -9.20 7.19 6.57
N ALA A 495 -9.27 6.26 5.62
CA ALA A 495 -10.48 5.52 5.32
C ALA A 495 -10.17 4.11 4.81
N SER A 496 -11.12 3.20 5.02
CA SER A 496 -11.18 1.90 4.38
C SER A 496 -12.49 1.81 3.59
N LEU A 497 -12.40 1.52 2.30
CA LEU A 497 -13.54 1.29 1.43
C LEU A 497 -13.63 -0.21 1.15
N THR A 498 -14.82 -0.77 1.34
CA THR A 498 -15.08 -2.19 1.19
C THR A 498 -16.22 -2.41 0.21
N GLY A 499 -16.32 -3.63 -0.31
CA GLY A 499 -17.49 -4.07 -1.05
C GLY A 499 -17.18 -4.98 -2.23
N HIS A 500 -15.95 -4.97 -2.76
CA HIS A 500 -15.52 -6.00 -3.72
C HIS A 500 -15.49 -7.37 -3.02
N THR A 501 -15.98 -8.40 -3.70
CA THR A 501 -16.01 -9.76 -3.14
C THR A 501 -14.74 -10.55 -3.48
N TYR A 502 -13.99 -10.11 -4.49
CA TYR A 502 -12.69 -10.63 -4.91
C TYR A 502 -11.57 -9.62 -4.63
N ARG A 503 -10.33 -10.03 -4.88
CA ARG A 503 -9.14 -9.18 -4.72
C ARG A 503 -9.26 -7.95 -5.62
N VAL A 504 -8.92 -6.77 -5.10
CA VAL A 504 -8.97 -5.52 -5.87
C VAL A 504 -7.67 -5.39 -6.67
N LEU A 505 -7.66 -5.96 -7.88
CA LEU A 505 -6.46 -6.15 -8.70
C LEU A 505 -6.14 -4.99 -9.67
N TYR A 506 -7.12 -4.11 -9.88
CA TYR A 506 -7.05 -3.02 -10.84
C TYR A 506 -7.44 -1.71 -10.20
N LEU A 507 -6.70 -0.64 -10.55
CA LEU A 507 -6.86 0.71 -10.03
C LEU A 507 -6.47 1.70 -11.11
N ALA A 508 -7.31 2.69 -11.35
CA ALA A 508 -6.96 3.89 -12.10
C ALA A 508 -7.56 5.13 -11.44
N MET A 509 -6.97 6.30 -11.68
CA MET A 509 -7.44 7.57 -11.15
C MET A 509 -7.88 8.46 -12.29
N SER A 510 -9.01 9.15 -12.11
CA SER A 510 -9.54 10.08 -13.09
C SER A 510 -8.53 11.19 -13.44
N PRO A 511 -8.65 11.79 -14.63
CA PRO A 511 -7.78 12.89 -15.05
C PRO A 511 -7.80 14.06 -14.07
N ASP A 512 -8.98 14.39 -13.54
CA ASP A 512 -9.18 15.47 -12.55
C ASP A 512 -8.71 15.13 -11.13
N GLY A 513 -8.34 13.87 -10.88
CA GLY A 513 -7.83 13.40 -9.60
C GLY A 513 -8.87 13.28 -8.48
N GLN A 514 -10.17 13.45 -8.74
CA GLN A 514 -11.22 13.34 -7.72
C GLN A 514 -11.67 11.90 -7.48
N THR A 515 -11.70 11.12 -8.55
CA THR A 515 -12.28 9.78 -8.57
C THR A 515 -11.20 8.73 -8.75
N ILE A 516 -11.34 7.62 -8.04
CA ILE A 516 -10.65 6.38 -8.37
C ILE A 516 -11.66 5.36 -8.90
N VAL A 517 -11.22 4.56 -9.87
CA VAL A 517 -11.93 3.36 -10.31
C VAL A 517 -11.16 2.13 -9.87
N THR A 518 -11.87 1.14 -9.35
CA THR A 518 -11.30 -0.14 -8.93
C THR A 518 -11.98 -1.28 -9.64
N GLY A 519 -11.20 -2.30 -10.02
CA GLY A 519 -11.69 -3.51 -10.66
C GLY A 519 -11.23 -4.77 -9.94
N ALA A 520 -12.07 -5.78 -9.93
CA ALA A 520 -11.80 -7.08 -9.32
C ALA A 520 -12.40 -8.22 -10.16
N GLY A 521 -11.98 -9.45 -9.88
CA GLY A 521 -12.57 -10.67 -10.47
C GLY A 521 -14.02 -10.96 -10.03
N ASP A 522 -14.66 -10.04 -9.30
CA ASP A 522 -16.10 -10.05 -9.08
C ASP A 522 -16.89 -9.44 -10.25
N GLU A 523 -16.18 -9.20 -11.37
CA GLU A 523 -16.72 -8.69 -12.63
C GLU A 523 -17.35 -7.30 -12.49
N THR A 524 -16.86 -6.49 -11.54
CA THR A 524 -17.32 -5.11 -11.36
C THR A 524 -16.19 -4.08 -11.44
N LEU A 525 -16.49 -2.93 -12.04
CA LEU A 525 -15.73 -1.70 -11.90
C LEU A 525 -16.49 -0.73 -10.99
N ARG A 526 -15.84 -0.26 -9.93
CA ARG A 526 -16.47 0.63 -8.93
C ARG A 526 -15.79 1.98 -8.92
N PHE A 527 -16.60 3.03 -8.93
CA PHE A 527 -16.14 4.41 -8.95
C PHE A 527 -16.35 5.06 -7.59
N TRP A 528 -15.28 5.63 -7.04
CA TRP A 528 -15.24 6.17 -5.69
C TRP A 528 -14.81 7.63 -5.76
N ASN A 529 -15.63 8.53 -5.24
CA ASN A 529 -15.24 9.92 -5.05
C ASN A 529 -14.41 10.01 -3.77
N VAL A 530 -13.09 10.05 -3.93
CA VAL A 530 -12.12 9.91 -2.84
C VAL A 530 -11.39 11.21 -2.55
N PHE A 531 -11.29 12.13 -3.52
CA PHE A 531 -10.58 13.38 -3.37
C PHE A 531 -11.50 14.55 -3.68
N GLU A 532 -11.36 15.63 -2.91
CA GLU A 532 -12.11 16.84 -3.18
C GLU A 532 -11.60 17.48 -4.46
N LYS A 533 -12.52 18.12 -5.19
CA LYS A 533 -12.15 19.00 -6.29
C LYS A 533 -11.16 20.03 -5.75
N ALA A 534 -9.99 20.13 -6.37
CA ALA A 534 -9.06 21.20 -6.07
C ALA A 534 -9.85 22.52 -6.15
N LYS A 535 -9.97 23.23 -5.03
CA LYS A 535 -10.54 24.57 -5.05
C LYS A 535 -9.66 25.36 -6.02
N SER A 536 -10.23 25.90 -7.09
CA SER A 536 -9.53 26.92 -7.87
C SER A 536 -9.09 27.97 -6.85
N ASN A 537 -7.77 28.14 -6.67
CA ASN A 537 -7.22 29.18 -5.81
C ASN A 537 -7.60 30.54 -6.41
N ASN A 538 -8.82 30.99 -6.13
CA ASN A 538 -9.22 32.40 -6.16
C ASN A 538 -8.87 33.07 -4.82
N GLY A 539 -7.85 32.55 -4.11
CA GLY A 539 -7.16 33.26 -3.04
C GLY A 539 -6.11 34.18 -3.65
N PRO A 540 -5.74 35.29 -2.99
CA PRO A 540 -4.89 36.32 -3.60
C PRO A 540 -3.61 35.67 -4.11
N SER A 541 -3.43 35.75 -5.42
CA SER A 541 -2.19 35.43 -6.10
C SER A 541 -1.04 36.04 -5.29
N SER A 542 -0.06 35.20 -4.96
CA SER A 542 1.21 35.69 -4.45
C SER A 542 1.66 36.84 -5.35
N VAL A 543 1.92 38.02 -4.78
CA VAL A 543 2.35 39.22 -5.53
C VAL A 543 3.57 38.92 -6.41
N LEU A 544 4.40 37.96 -5.98
CA LEU A 544 5.54 37.44 -6.76
C LEU A 544 5.12 36.63 -7.98
N LEU A 545 4.04 35.85 -7.89
CA LEU A 545 3.52 35.06 -9.01
C LEU A 545 2.83 35.96 -10.04
N ASP A 546 2.13 37.01 -9.59
CA ASP A 546 1.55 38.02 -10.49
C ASP A 546 2.61 38.86 -11.18
N ALA A 547 3.66 39.28 -10.46
CA ALA A 547 4.79 39.99 -11.07
C ALA A 547 5.51 39.13 -12.14
N PHE A 548 5.61 37.82 -11.92
CA PHE A 548 6.21 36.90 -12.88
C PHE A 548 5.33 36.69 -14.13
N ASN A 549 4.00 36.69 -13.96
CA ASN A 549 3.06 36.57 -15.06
C ASN A 549 2.89 37.87 -15.87
N GLN A 550 3.15 39.04 -15.26
CA GLN A 550 3.12 40.34 -15.93
C GLN A 550 4.38 40.62 -16.78
N LEU A 551 5.45 39.86 -16.58
CA LEU A 551 6.72 40.02 -17.31
C LEU A 551 6.80 39.17 -18.60
N ARG A 552 5.68 38.58 -19.04
CA ARG A 552 5.65 37.70 -20.22
C ARG A 552 4.86 38.27 -21.38
#